data_AF-I0EQZ6-F1
#
_entry.id   AF-I0EQZ6-F1
#
_cell.length_a   1.000
_cell.length_b   1.000
_cell.length_c   1.000
_cell.angle_alpha   90.00
_cell.angle_beta   90.00
_cell.angle_gamma   90.00
#
_symmetry.space_group_name_H-M   'P 1'
#
loop_
_entity.id
_entity.type
_entity.pdbx_description
1 polymer ?
#
loop_
_entity_poly.entity_id
_entity_poly.type
_entity_poly.pdbx_seq_one_letter_code
_entity_poly.pdbx_strand_id
1 'polypeptide(L)' 'MQLCIVHQIRNSIKYVASKNQKEFLKDLKLVYQASTKEIAESELIRLNEKWGSKYLLVLKSWQNKWDNLSLFFKYPPA' A
#
# COMPACT_ATOMS: atom_id res chain seq x y z
N MET A 1 0.17 18.70 6.10
CA MET A 1 0.01 17.67 5.06
C MET A 1 -0.48 16.38 5.71
N GLN A 2 -1.69 15.92 5.38
CA GLN A 2 -2.27 14.72 5.96
C GLN A 2 -1.86 13.51 5.09
N LEU A 3 -0.91 12.70 5.58
CA LEU A 3 -0.44 11.47 4.93
C LEU A 3 -1.51 10.36 5.05
N CYS A 4 -2.66 10.57 4.43
CA CYS A 4 -3.74 9.58 4.41
C CYS A 4 -3.40 8.46 3.44
N ILE A 5 -3.70 7.21 3.81
CA ILE A 5 -3.51 6.03 2.96
C ILE A 5 -4.15 6.19 1.58
N VAL A 6 -5.28 6.90 1.50
CA VAL A 6 -5.97 7.26 0.24
C VAL A 6 -5.08 8.10 -0.69
N HIS A 7 -4.34 9.08 -0.16
CA HIS A 7 -3.42 9.88 -0.95
C HIS A 7 -2.25 9.04 -1.45
N GLN A 8 -1.73 8.14 -0.61
CA GLN A 8 -0.67 7.22 -1.01
C GLN A 8 -1.13 6.27 -2.13
N ILE A 9 -2.35 5.73 -2.04
CA ILE A 9 -2.95 4.88 -3.09
C ILE A 9 -3.06 5.66 -4.41
N ARG A 10 -3.65 6.86 -4.38
CA ARG A 10 -3.78 7.71 -5.59
C ARG A 10 -2.42 8.01 -6.23
N ASN A 11 -1.41 8.32 -5.41
CA ASN A 11 -0.06 8.55 -5.92
C ASN A 11 0.53 7.28 -6.55
N SER A 12 0.30 6.12 -5.94
CA SER A 12 0.81 4.83 -6.45
C SER A 12 0.26 4.51 -7.84
N ILE A 13 -1.04 4.71 -8.04
CA ILE A 13 -1.73 4.41 -9.30
C ILE A 13 -1.21 5.23 -10.47
N LYS A 14 -0.69 6.45 -10.23
CA LYS A 14 -0.08 7.28 -11.27
C LYS A 14 1.15 6.64 -11.92
N TYR A 15 1.90 5.83 -11.17
CA TYR A 15 3.10 5.16 -11.67
C TYR A 15 2.83 3.73 -12.17
N VAL A 16 1.62 3.21 -11.92
CA VAL A 16 1.20 1.89 -12.38
C VAL A 16 0.52 2.03 -13.74
N ALA A 17 0.99 1.26 -14.72
CA ALA A 17 0.43 1.26 -16.06
C ALA A 17 -1.06 0.87 -16.02
N SER A 18 -1.92 1.53 -16.80
CA SER A 18 -3.39 1.34 -16.76
C SER A 18 -3.84 -0.13 -16.84
N LYS A 19 -3.13 -0.94 -17.63
CA LYS A 19 -3.37 -2.39 -17.75
C LYS A 19 -3.20 -3.19 -16.45
N ASN A 20 -2.30 -2.73 -15.56
CA ASN A 20 -1.98 -3.38 -14.29
C ASN A 20 -2.72 -2.74 -13.11
N GLN A 21 -3.35 -1.57 -13.28
CA GLN A 21 -3.99 -0.84 -12.17
C GLN A 21 -5.08 -1.65 -11.47
N LYS A 22 -5.92 -2.38 -12.22
CA LYS A 22 -6.96 -3.23 -11.63
C LYS A 22 -6.37 -4.32 -10.73
N GLU A 23 -5.33 -5.01 -11.19
CA GLU A 23 -4.71 -6.09 -10.43
C GLU A 23 -3.92 -5.54 -9.24
N PHE A 24 -3.13 -4.49 -9.46
CA PHE A 24 -2.39 -3.81 -8.42
C PHE A 24 -3.31 -3.28 -7.31
N LEU A 25 -4.47 -2.70 -7.64
CA LEU A 25 -5.45 -2.25 -6.65
C LEU A 25 -6.05 -3.41 -5.84
N LYS A 26 -6.27 -4.58 -6.46
CA LYS A 26 -6.75 -5.77 -5.73
C LYS A 26 -5.72 -6.21 -4.70
N ASP A 27 -4.45 -6.33 -5.09
CA ASP A 27 -3.38 -6.71 -4.18
C ASP A 27 -3.19 -5.64 -3.09
N LEU A 28 -3.23 -4.35 -3.45
CA LEU A 28 -3.09 -3.24 -2.51
C LEU A 28 -4.25 -3.14 -1.52
N LYS A 29 -5.45 -3.58 -1.93
CA LYS A 29 -6.62 -3.64 -1.07
C LYS A 29 -6.44 -4.57 0.11
N LEU A 30 -5.69 -5.66 -0.06
CA LEU A 30 -5.37 -6.59 1.03
C LEU A 30 -4.49 -5.92 2.08
N VAL A 31 -3.59 -5.02 1.67
CA VAL A 31 -2.73 -4.25 2.58
C VAL A 31 -3.54 -3.31 3.46
N TYR A 32 -4.40 -2.46 2.88
CA TYR A 32 -5.14 -1.45 3.67
C TYR A 32 -6.43 -1.98 4.32
N GLN A 33 -6.95 -3.12 3.88
CA GLN A 33 -8.09 -3.80 4.55
C GLN A 33 -7.67 -4.88 5.54
N ALA A 34 -6.37 -5.09 5.74
CA ALA A 34 -5.88 -6.00 6.76
C ALA A 34 -6.51 -5.70 8.13
N SER A 35 -6.66 -6.73 8.97
CA SER A 35 -7.23 -6.56 10.30
C SER A 35 -6.21 -6.04 11.32
N THR A 36 -4.92 -6.27 11.06
CA THR A 36 -3.81 -5.85 11.93
C THR A 36 -2.64 -5.35 11.10
N LYS A 37 -1.75 -4.58 11.74
CA LYS A 37 -0.51 -4.10 11.12
C LYS A 37 0.35 -5.24 10.58
N GLU A 38 0.46 -6.35 11.30
CA GLU A 38 1.26 -7.51 10.91
C GLU A 38 0.75 -8.17 9.63
N ILE A 39 -0.58 -8.33 9.51
CA ILE A 39 -1.19 -8.85 8.28
C ILE A 39 -0.92 -7.89 7.12
N ALA A 40 -1.04 -6.59 7.38
CA ALA A 40 -0.79 -5.55 6.38
C ALA A 40 0.67 -5.55 5.90
N GLU A 41 1.63 -5.76 6.81
CA GLU A 41 3.06 -5.90 6.47
C GLU A 41 3.30 -7.15 5.62
N SER A 42 2.72 -8.28 5.99
CA SER A 42 2.84 -9.52 5.21
C SER A 42 2.28 -9.37 3.80
N GLU A 43 1.12 -8.72 3.65
CA GLU A 43 0.53 -8.44 2.35
C GLU A 43 1.34 -7.41 1.56
N LEU A 44 1.97 -6.43 2.23
CA LEU A 44 2.88 -5.48 1.58
C LEU A 44 4.14 -6.18 1.03
N ILE A 45 4.66 -7.18 1.75
CA ILE A 45 5.78 -8.00 1.29
C ILE A 45 5.38 -8.82 0.05
N ARG A 46 4.22 -9.49 0.07
CA ARG A 46 3.68 -10.20 -1.11
C ARG A 46 3.48 -9.27 -2.31
N LEU A 47 2.95 -8.08 -2.06
CA LEU A 47 2.81 -7.05 -3.08
C LEU A 47 4.18 -6.64 -3.64
N ASN A 48 5.22 -6.61 -2.80
CA ASN A 48 6.60 -6.35 -3.21
C ASN A 48 7.26 -7.48 -4.00
N GLU A 49 7.00 -8.73 -3.68
CA GLU A 49 7.48 -9.83 -4.52
C GLU A 49 6.85 -9.82 -5.91
N LYS A 50 5.55 -9.53 -5.99
CA LYS A 50 4.82 -9.53 -7.27
C LYS A 50 5.10 -8.29 -8.13
N TRP A 51 5.11 -7.11 -7.51
CA TRP A 51 5.16 -5.83 -8.22
C TRP A 51 6.47 -5.07 -8.03
N GLY A 52 7.31 -5.45 -7.08
CA GLY A 52 8.56 -4.77 -6.76
C GLY A 52 9.42 -4.60 -8.00
N SER A 53 9.67 -5.66 -8.75
CA SER A 53 10.51 -5.59 -9.97
C SER A 53 10.00 -4.61 -11.03
N LYS A 54 8.69 -4.35 -11.10
CA LYS A 54 8.07 -3.42 -12.08
C LYS A 54 7.88 -2.01 -11.52
N TYR A 55 7.58 -1.89 -10.24
CA TYR A 55 7.14 -0.65 -9.59
C TYR A 55 7.93 -0.36 -8.30
N LEU A 56 9.25 -0.58 -8.34
CA LEU A 56 10.20 -0.33 -7.24
C LEU A 56 9.96 1.03 -6.54
N LEU A 57 9.75 2.10 -7.31
CA LEU A 57 9.54 3.45 -6.77
C LEU A 57 8.27 3.55 -5.92
N VAL A 58 7.19 2.91 -6.35
CA VAL A 58 5.92 2.89 -5.61
C VAL A 58 6.15 2.18 -4.29
N LEU A 59 6.78 1.00 -4.31
CA LEU A 59 6.92 0.18 -3.11
C LEU A 59 7.93 0.75 -2.13
N LYS A 60 9.01 1.35 -2.63
CA LYS A 60 9.94 2.12 -1.81
C LYS A 60 9.21 3.28 -1.13
N SER A 61 8.29 3.97 -1.82
CA SER A 61 7.48 5.02 -1.20
C SER A 61 6.56 4.49 -0.10
N TRP A 62 5.96 3.32 -0.29
CA TRP A 62 5.14 2.66 0.73
C TRP A 62 5.95 2.25 1.94
N GLN A 63 7.11 1.61 1.77
CA GLN A 63 7.99 1.21 2.87
C GLN A 63 8.48 2.41 3.68
N ASN A 64 8.95 3.48 3.02
CA ASN A 64 9.44 4.68 3.71
C ASN A 64 8.34 5.39 4.51
N LYS A 65 7.08 5.33 4.05
CA LYS A 65 5.94 5.95 4.71
C LYS A 65 5.17 4.97 5.59
N TRP A 66 5.60 3.71 5.68
CA TRP A 66 4.84 2.64 6.29
C TRP A 66 4.53 2.91 7.75
N ASP A 67 5.49 3.45 8.49
CA ASP A 67 5.30 3.84 9.88
C ASP A 67 4.08 4.76 10.06
N ASN A 68 4.03 5.85 9.29
CA ASN A 68 2.91 6.79 9.28
C ASN A 68 1.61 6.19 8.75
N LEU A 69 1.67 5.36 7.70
CA LEU A 69 0.49 4.71 7.14
C LEU A 69 -0.10 3.72 8.15
N SER A 70 0.74 2.94 8.82
CA SER A 70 0.33 1.92 9.79
C SER A 70 -0.32 2.50 11.05
N LEU A 71 -0.20 3.81 11.29
CA LEU A 71 -0.88 4.49 12.39
C LEU A 71 -2.40 4.31 12.32
N PHE A 72 -2.99 4.13 11.13
CA PHE A 72 -4.43 3.90 11.02
C PHE A 72 -4.88 2.61 11.74
N PHE A 73 -4.02 1.59 11.85
CA PHE A 73 -4.32 0.36 12.60
C PHE A 73 -4.34 0.58 14.11
N LYS A 74 -3.68 1.63 14.60
CA LYS A 74 -3.56 1.93 16.03
C LYS A 74 -4.82 2.61 16.57
N TYR A 75 -5.61 3.23 15.70
CA TYR A 75 -6.88 3.83 16.07
C TYR A 75 -8.01 2.84 15.80
N PRO A 76 -8.80 2.43 16.81
CA PRO A 76 -9.98 1.62 16.57
C PRO A 76 -10.94 2.37 15.65
N PRO A 77 -11.72 1.67 14.79
CA PRO A 77 -12.79 2.32 14.05
C PRO A 77 -13.74 2.98 15.05
N ALA A 78 -13.90 4.30 14.92
CA ALA A 78 -14.84 5.10 15.72
C ALA A 78 -16.29 4.70 15.42
#